data_AF-A0A2A4IWN1-F1
#
_entry.id   AF-A0A2A4IWN1-F1
#
_cell.length_a   1.000
_cell.length_b   1.000
_cell.length_c   1.000
_cell.angle_alpha   90.00
_cell.angle_beta   90.00
_cell.angle_gamma   90.00
#
_symmetry.space_group_name_H-M   'P 1'
#
loop_
_entity.id
_entity.type
_entity.pdbx_description
1 polymer ?
#
loop_
_entity_poly.entity_id
_entity_poly.type
_entity_poly.pdbx_seq_one_letter_code
_entity_poly.pdbx_strand_id
1 'polypeptide(L)'
;MDAAAPIQPVVISKYHYLDGKRQRFSSGEFIVSILPMIETEGMTKDDIGALIEKTQMNMQEEFTKISMETLARRNLRNKAD
;
A
#
# COMPACT_ATOMS: atom_id res chain seq x y z
N MET A 1 -6.50 -23.65 2.25
CA MET A 1 -7.50 -22.61 2.54
C MET A 1 -8.37 -23.10 3.70
N ASP A 2 -7.74 -23.57 4.78
CA ASP A 2 -8.45 -24.36 5.80
C ASP A 2 -9.04 -23.48 6.91
N ALA A 3 -8.62 -22.22 6.99
CA ALA A 3 -9.13 -21.24 7.94
C ALA A 3 -10.27 -20.37 7.39
N ALA A 4 -10.45 -20.31 6.06
CA ALA A 4 -11.44 -19.45 5.37
C ALA A 4 -11.51 -18.00 5.89
N ALA A 5 -10.39 -17.48 6.42
CA ALA A 5 -10.34 -16.18 7.05
C ALA A 5 -10.26 -15.07 5.99
N PRO A 6 -10.99 -13.97 6.15
CA PRO A 6 -10.87 -12.83 5.25
C PRO A 6 -9.45 -12.25 5.30
N ILE A 7 -9.00 -11.73 4.16
CA ILE A 7 -7.72 -11.03 4.04
C ILE A 7 -7.98 -9.54 4.18
N GLN A 8 -7.25 -8.87 5.08
CA GLN A 8 -7.28 -7.41 5.25
C GLN A 8 -6.08 -6.77 4.52
N PRO A 9 -6.25 -6.18 3.33
CA PRO A 9 -5.14 -5.55 2.63
C PRO A 9 -4.85 -4.18 3.26
N VAL A 10 -3.58 -3.94 3.59
CA VAL A 10 -3.09 -2.68 4.16
C VAL A 10 -1.97 -2.15 3.29
N VAL A 11 -2.09 -0.90 2.86
CA VAL A 11 -1.17 -0.25 1.92
C VAL A 11 -0.53 0.96 2.59
N ILE A 12 0.79 1.06 2.49
CA ILE A 12 1.55 2.19 3.02
C ILE A 12 2.18 2.94 1.85
N SER A 13 2.03 4.26 1.81
CA SER A 13 2.62 5.10 0.77
C SER A 13 4.14 5.04 0.76
N LYS A 14 4.75 5.30 -0.40
CA LYS A 14 6.21 5.39 -0.55
C LYS A 14 6.82 6.40 0.45
N TYR A 15 7.90 5.98 1.09
CA TYR A 15 8.66 6.83 2.01
C TYR A 15 9.58 7.79 1.26
N HIS A 16 9.06 8.94 0.85
CA HIS A 16 9.86 9.93 0.10
C HIS A 16 10.96 10.58 0.95
N TYR A 17 10.77 10.64 2.26
CA TYR A 17 11.70 11.25 3.22
C TYR A 17 12.87 10.32 3.62
N LEU A 18 12.84 9.07 3.15
CA LEU A 18 13.91 8.10 3.32
C LEU A 18 14.81 8.08 2.08
N ASP A 19 16.06 8.51 2.24
CA ASP A 19 17.09 8.33 1.23
C ASP A 19 17.99 7.15 1.62
N GLY A 20 17.65 5.96 1.10
CA GLY A 20 18.41 4.74 1.38
C GLY A 20 19.84 4.76 0.82
N LYS A 21 20.12 5.55 -0.22
CA LYS A 21 21.48 5.67 -0.78
C LYS A 21 22.38 6.50 0.12
N ARG A 22 21.85 7.60 0.64
CA ARG A 22 22.58 8.49 1.57
C ARG A 22 22.40 8.10 3.04
N GLN A 23 21.66 7.02 3.31
CA GLN A 23 21.29 6.57 4.66
C GLN A 23 20.71 7.69 5.53
N ARG A 24 19.93 8.59 4.92
CA ARG A 24 19.38 9.78 5.59
C ARG A 24 17.89 9.62 5.84
N PHE A 25 17.50 9.79 7.10
CA PHE A 25 16.12 9.94 7.53
C PHE A 25 15.80 11.44 7.67
N SER A 26 14.74 11.91 7.03
CA SER A 26 14.27 13.29 7.17
C SER A 26 12.83 13.33 7.67
N SER A 27 12.39 14.47 8.19
CA SER A 27 11.00 14.66 8.59
C SER A 27 10.07 14.50 7.39
N GLY A 28 9.00 13.74 7.59
CA GLY A 28 8.04 13.44 6.55
C GLY A 28 6.79 12.79 7.10
N GLU A 29 5.83 12.59 6.23
CA GLU A 29 4.58 11.89 6.51
C GLU A 29 4.42 10.76 5.51
N PHE A 30 3.61 9.77 5.89
CA PHE A 30 3.15 8.71 5.01
C PHE A 30 1.66 8.47 5.26
N ILE A 31 0.99 7.94 4.26
CA ILE A 31 -0.42 7.57 4.33
C ILE A 31 -0.49 6.06 4.53
N VAL A 32 -1.34 5.62 5.46
CA VAL A 32 -1.76 4.23 5.61
C VAL A 32 -3.19 4.14 5.10
N SER A 33 -3.40 3.28 4.10
CA SER A 33 -4.72 2.99 3.53
C SER A 33 -5.12 1.56 3.87
N ILE A 34 -6.30 1.39 4.44
CA ILE A 34 -6.88 0.10 4.78
C ILE A 34 -7.95 -0.18 3.73
N LEU A 35 -7.70 -1.15 2.85
CA LEU A 35 -8.63 -1.51 1.79
C LEU A 35 -9.77 -2.39 2.32
N PRO A 36 -10.88 -2.54 1.59
CA PRO A 36 -11.91 -3.50 1.95
C PRO A 36 -11.34 -4.91 2.11
N MET A 37 -11.89 -5.68 3.05
CA MET A 37 -11.53 -7.08 3.23
C MET A 37 -11.84 -7.89 1.97
N ILE A 38 -11.03 -8.92 1.73
CA ILE A 38 -11.24 -9.90 0.67
C ILE A 38 -11.69 -11.19 1.35
N GLU A 39 -12.97 -11.51 1.20
CA GLU A 39 -13.54 -12.76 1.70
C GLU A 39 -12.91 -13.96 0.99
N THR A 40 -12.57 -15.00 1.77
CA THR A 40 -12.00 -16.25 1.25
C THR A 40 -12.90 -17.46 1.50
N GLU A 41 -14.12 -17.23 2.00
CA GLU A 41 -15.11 -18.27 2.20
C GLU A 41 -15.47 -18.92 0.86
N GLY A 42 -15.43 -20.26 0.81
CA GLY A 42 -15.72 -21.03 -0.41
C GLY A 42 -14.59 -21.08 -1.44
N MET A 43 -13.45 -20.41 -1.21
CA MET A 43 -12.29 -20.52 -2.11
C MET A 43 -11.52 -21.83 -1.90
N THR A 44 -11.03 -22.38 -3.00
CA THR A 44 -10.24 -23.61 -3.03
C THR A 44 -8.75 -23.31 -3.24
N LYS A 45 -7.91 -24.36 -3.27
CA LYS A 45 -6.47 -24.20 -3.54
C LYS A 45 -6.20 -23.71 -4.96
N ASP A 46 -7.09 -23.99 -5.90
CA ASP A 46 -6.95 -23.60 -7.30
C ASP A 46 -7.16 -22.08 -7.48
N ASP A 47 -7.91 -21.46 -6.57
CA ASP A 47 -8.20 -20.01 -6.59
C ASP A 47 -7.05 -19.14 -6.04
N ILE A 48 -6.01 -19.75 -5.43
CA ILE A 48 -4.92 -19.02 -4.77
C ILE A 48 -4.20 -18.08 -5.73
N GLY A 49 -3.94 -18.52 -6.97
CA GLY A 49 -3.25 -17.69 -7.97
C GLY A 49 -4.04 -16.41 -8.28
N ALA A 50 -5.32 -16.56 -8.59
CA ALA A 50 -6.21 -15.44 -8.88
C ALA A 50 -6.40 -14.51 -7.67
N LEU A 51 -6.45 -15.06 -6.45
CA LEU A 51 -6.53 -14.30 -5.22
C LEU A 51 -5.29 -13.41 -5.01
N ILE A 52 -4.10 -13.95 -5.24
CA ILE A 52 -2.83 -13.20 -5.14
C ILE A 52 -2.82 -12.05 -6.15
N GLU A 53 -3.12 -12.32 -7.42
CA GLU A 53 -3.10 -11.31 -8.47
C GLU A 53 -4.10 -10.19 -8.18
N LYS A 54 -5.34 -10.53 -7.82
CA LYS A 54 -6.37 -9.54 -7.46
C LYS A 54 -5.96 -8.69 -6.27
N THR A 55 -5.43 -9.31 -5.22
CA THR A 55 -4.97 -8.61 -4.01
C THR A 55 -3.83 -7.66 -4.34
N GLN A 56 -2.83 -8.14 -5.10
CA GLN A 56 -1.68 -7.34 -5.52
C GLN A 56 -2.13 -6.15 -6.38
N MET A 57 -2.99 -6.37 -7.37
CA MET A 57 -3.47 -5.32 -8.27
C MET A 57 -4.17 -4.20 -7.49
N ASN A 58 -5.11 -4.56 -6.60
CA ASN A 58 -5.83 -3.59 -5.76
C ASN A 58 -4.87 -2.79 -4.86
N MET A 59 -3.91 -3.48 -4.23
CA MET A 59 -2.93 -2.84 -3.36
C MET A 59 -1.97 -1.94 -4.15
N GLN A 60 -1.57 -2.33 -5.37
CA GLN A 60 -0.66 -1.58 -6.21
C GLN A 60 -1.30 -0.29 -6.75
N GLU A 61 -2.58 -0.34 -7.10
CA GLU A 61 -3.34 0.84 -7.51
C GLU A 61 -3.39 1.86 -6.36
N GLU A 62 -3.83 1.42 -5.18
CA GLU A 62 -3.90 2.29 -4.00
C GLU A 62 -2.51 2.82 -3.61
N PHE A 63 -1.46 1.97 -3.65
CA PHE A 63 -0.09 2.37 -3.37
C PHE A 63 0.37 3.51 -4.27
N THR A 64 0.08 3.40 -5.57
CA THR A 64 0.46 4.41 -6.56
C THR A 64 -0.22 5.74 -6.26
N LYS A 65 -1.52 5.70 -6.00
CA LYS A 65 -2.34 6.86 -5.65
C LYS A 65 -1.82 7.57 -4.39
N ILE A 66 -1.69 6.87 -3.26
CA ILE A 66 -1.27 7.49 -2.00
C ILE A 66 0.22 7.90 -2.02
N SER A 67 1.04 7.25 -2.84
CA SER A 67 2.44 7.65 -3.05
C SER A 67 2.56 8.94 -3.86
N MET A 68 1.71 9.14 -4.88
CA MET A 68 1.65 10.40 -5.61
C MET A 68 1.13 11.53 -4.73
N GLU A 69 0.12 11.26 -3.90
CA GLU A 69 -0.43 12.24 -2.96
C GLU A 69 0.61 12.71 -1.94
N THR A 70 1.28 11.79 -1.26
CA THR A 70 2.36 12.13 -0.30
C THR A 70 3.51 12.89 -0.94
N LEU A 71 3.85 12.59 -2.20
CA LEU A 71 4.85 13.33 -2.95
C LEU A 71 4.39 14.78 -3.22
N ALA A 72 3.14 14.96 -3.65
CA ALA A 72 2.56 16.28 -3.89
C ALA A 72 2.55 17.13 -2.60
N ARG A 73 2.11 16.55 -1.47
CA ARG A 73 2.12 17.21 -0.16
C ARG A 73 3.53 17.63 0.25
N ARG A 74 4.53 16.76 0.07
CA ARG A 74 5.94 17.09 0.33
C ARG A 74 6.43 18.27 -0.52
N ASN A 75 6.13 18.26 -1.82
CA ASN A 75 6.56 19.32 -2.72
C ASN A 75 5.92 20.68 -2.38
N LEU A 76 4.66 20.68 -1.92
CA LEU A 76 4.00 21.90 -1.44
C LEU A 76 4.67 22.44 -0.18
N ARG A 77 5.00 21.58 0.79
CA ARG A 77 5.71 22.00 2.01
C ARG A 77 7.07 22.63 1.69
N ASN A 78 7.86 21.98 0.85
CA ASN A 78 9.18 22.48 0.46
C ASN A 78 9.15 23.83 -0.31
N LYS A 79 7.99 24.27 -0.83
CA LYS A 79 7.83 25.58 -1.49
C LYS A 79 7.42 26.70 -0.53
N ALA A 80 6.88 26.35 0.63
CA ALA A 80 6.43 27.29 1.64
C ALA A 80 7.56 27.72 2.60
N ASP A 81 8.65 26.93 2.64
CA ASP A 81 9.91 27.20 3.33
C ASP A 81 10.90 27.94 2.40
#